data_AF-A0A4Q2Y5U5-F1
#
_entry.id   AF-A0A4Q2Y5U5-F1
#
_cell.length_a   1.000
_cell.length_b   1.000
_cell.length_c   1.000
_cell.angle_alpha   90.00
_cell.angle_beta   90.00
_cell.angle_gamma   90.00
#
_symmetry.space_group_name_H-M   'P 1'
#
loop_
_entity.id
_entity.type
_entity.pdbx_description
1 polymer ?
#
loop_
_entity_poly.entity_id
_entity_poly.type
_entity_poly.pdbx_seq_one_letter_code
_entity_poly.pdbx_strand_id
1 'polypeptide(L)'
;MLAGQFYRLHHWEASGEHQNFRRFFDVNTLVGMKMENADVFEACHARILKCIRNGEIDGLRVDHPDGLLDPRDYLQKLRDIFPCGRIYV
;
A
#
# COMPACT_ATOMS: atom_id res chain seq x y z
N MET A 1 24.74 11.18 18.39
CA MET A 1 23.41 11.01 19.03
C MET A 1 22.60 10.01 18.20
N LEU A 2 22.39 8.80 18.70
CA LEU A 2 21.53 7.77 18.08
C LEU A 2 20.59 7.11 19.10
N ALA A 3 20.98 7.09 20.38
CA ALA A 3 20.26 6.39 21.44
C ALA A 3 18.83 6.90 21.73
N GLY A 4 18.43 8.08 21.23
CA GLY A 4 17.10 8.67 21.45
C GLY A 4 16.20 8.71 20.22
N GLN A 5 16.57 8.05 19.12
CA GLN A 5 15.77 8.05 17.89
C GLN A 5 14.67 6.98 17.94
N PHE A 6 13.56 7.24 17.25
CA PHE A 6 12.47 6.25 17.07
C PHE A 6 12.79 5.16 16.04
N TYR A 7 13.99 5.21 15.44
CA TYR A 7 14.52 4.19 14.55
C TYR A 7 15.88 3.73 15.07
N ARG A 8 16.25 2.51 14.70
CA ARG A 8 17.58 1.97 14.95
C ARG A 8 18.20 1.61 13.62
N LEU A 9 19.43 2.05 13.39
CA LEU A 9 20.21 1.63 12.23
C LEU A 9 20.91 0.31 12.55
N HIS A 10 20.92 -0.60 11.60
CA HIS A 10 21.63 -1.88 11.65
C HIS A 10 22.26 -2.14 10.28
N HIS A 11 23.27 -3.00 10.23
CA HIS A 11 23.81 -3.49 8.97
C HIS A 11 22.74 -4.31 8.22
N TRP A 12 22.67 -4.18 6.90
CA TRP A 12 21.59 -4.71 6.08
C TRP A 12 21.45 -6.25 6.16
N GLU A 13 22.53 -6.97 6.43
CA GLU A 13 22.53 -8.43 6.61
C GLU A 13 21.73 -8.88 7.85
N ALA A 14 21.58 -8.01 8.86
CA ALA A 14 20.85 -8.31 10.09
C ALA A 14 19.32 -8.09 9.98
N SER A 15 18.81 -7.78 8.78
CA SER A 15 17.40 -7.41 8.58
C SER A 15 16.41 -8.52 8.98
N GLY A 16 16.80 -9.79 8.90
CA GLY A 16 15.93 -10.91 9.31
C GLY A 16 15.64 -10.98 10.82
N GLU A 17 16.56 -10.48 11.65
CA GLU A 17 16.48 -10.60 13.11
C GLU A 17 15.98 -9.33 13.80
N HIS A 18 16.21 -8.17 13.20
CA HIS A 18 15.96 -6.87 13.85
C HIS A 18 14.80 -6.08 13.25
N GLN A 19 14.27 -6.50 12.11
CA GLN A 19 13.20 -5.77 11.46
C GLN A 19 11.86 -6.00 12.15
N ASN A 20 11.15 -4.90 12.40
CA ASN A 20 9.89 -4.86 13.13
C ASN A 20 8.70 -4.33 12.30
N PHE A 21 8.85 -4.29 10.98
CA PHE A 21 7.80 -3.89 10.04
C PHE A 21 7.71 -4.87 8.87
N ARG A 22 6.54 -4.90 8.22
CA ARG A 22 6.29 -5.72 7.03
C ARG A 22 6.92 -5.09 5.80
N ARG A 23 7.50 -5.92 4.92
CA ARG A 23 8.09 -5.49 3.64
C ARG A 23 7.36 -6.09 2.45
N PHE A 24 7.66 -5.56 1.28
CA PHE A 24 7.49 -6.27 0.02
C PHE A 24 8.65 -7.25 -0.17
N PHE A 25 8.37 -8.55 -0.05
CA PHE A 25 9.37 -9.63 -0.05
C PHE A 25 10.55 -9.36 0.92
N ASP A 26 11.79 -9.58 0.46
CA ASP A 26 13.04 -9.34 1.17
C ASP A 26 13.62 -7.94 0.87
N VAL A 27 12.85 -7.04 0.24
CA VAL A 27 13.31 -5.71 -0.15
C VAL A 27 13.23 -4.73 1.02
N ASN A 28 14.36 -4.46 1.65
CA ASN A 28 14.50 -3.59 2.84
C ASN A 28 13.96 -2.17 2.68
N THR A 29 13.93 -1.65 1.46
CA THR A 29 13.54 -0.27 1.16
C THR A 29 12.05 -0.10 0.90
N LEU A 30 11.27 -1.18 0.87
CA LEU A 30 9.83 -1.16 0.59
C LEU A 30 9.02 -1.62 1.80
N VAL A 31 8.45 -0.66 2.53
CA VAL A 31 7.59 -0.91 3.70
C VAL A 31 6.14 -1.12 3.26
N GLY A 32 5.49 -2.15 3.81
CA GLY A 32 4.09 -2.44 3.54
C GLY A 32 3.14 -1.45 4.23
N MET A 33 2.15 -0.97 3.48
CA MET A 33 1.08 -0.11 4.00
C MET A 33 -0.10 -0.94 4.52
N LYS A 34 -0.87 -0.35 5.45
CA LYS A 34 -2.09 -0.96 6.03
C LYS A 34 -3.34 -0.50 5.28
N MET A 35 -3.54 -1.03 4.07
CA MET A 35 -4.66 -0.63 3.19
C MET A 35 -6.04 -1.03 3.72
N GLU A 36 -6.10 -1.92 4.71
CA GLU A 36 -7.33 -2.27 5.44
C GLU A 36 -7.87 -1.08 6.26
N ASN A 37 -7.00 -0.17 6.70
CA ASN A 37 -7.37 1.03 7.41
C ASN A 37 -7.93 2.07 6.43
N ALA A 38 -9.13 2.59 6.71
CA ALA A 38 -9.83 3.52 5.84
C ALA A 38 -9.04 4.82 5.59
N ASP A 39 -8.48 5.43 6.62
CA ASP A 39 -7.71 6.67 6.51
C ASP A 39 -6.46 6.48 5.63
N VAL A 40 -5.79 5.33 5.76
CA VAL A 40 -4.62 4.98 4.94
C VAL A 40 -5.04 4.77 3.48
N PHE A 41 -6.12 4.01 3.25
CA PHE A 41 -6.64 3.78 1.91
C PHE A 41 -7.00 5.10 1.22
N GLU A 42 -7.75 5.97 1.89
CA GLU A 42 -8.18 7.26 1.37
C GLU A 42 -6.97 8.16 1.07
N ALA A 43 -6.03 8.28 2.01
CA ALA A 43 -4.83 9.10 1.82
C ALA A 43 -3.97 8.60 0.65
N CYS A 44 -3.75 7.28 0.55
CA CYS A 44 -2.95 6.70 -0.53
C CYS A 44 -3.62 6.82 -1.90
N HIS A 45 -4.97 6.77 -1.97
CA HIS A 45 -5.70 6.81 -3.23
C HIS A 45 -6.19 8.21 -3.63
N ALA A 46 -6.08 9.22 -2.76
CA ALA A 46 -6.67 10.55 -2.97
C ALA A 46 -6.46 11.13 -4.38
N ARG A 47 -5.23 11.05 -4.93
CA ARG A 47 -4.95 11.53 -6.29
C ARG A 47 -5.61 10.67 -7.38
N ILE A 48 -5.54 9.35 -7.24
CA ILE A 48 -6.17 8.39 -8.17
C ILE A 48 -7.69 8.60 -8.19
N LEU A 49 -8.31 8.73 -7.01
CA LEU A 49 -9.75 8.99 -6.90
C LEU A 49 -10.14 10.32 -7.53
N LYS A 50 -9.29 11.36 -7.38
CA LYS A 50 -9.50 12.63 -8.08
C LYS A 50 -9.45 12.46 -9.60
N CYS A 51 -8.48 11.71 -10.13
CA CYS A 51 -8.41 11.41 -11.56
C CYS A 51 -9.68 10.68 -12.05
N ILE A 52 -10.15 9.68 -11.31
CA ILE A 52 -11.37 8.92 -11.64
C ILE A 52 -12.59 9.84 -11.67
N ARG A 53 -12.76 10.69 -10.64
CA ARG A 53 -13.87 11.65 -10.56
C ARG A 53 -13.84 12.68 -11.70
N ASN A 54 -12.66 13.04 -12.16
CA ASN A 54 -12.46 13.95 -13.29
C ASN A 54 -12.61 13.26 -14.66
N GLY A 55 -12.79 11.94 -14.71
CA GLY A 55 -12.82 11.18 -15.96
C GLY A 55 -11.48 11.09 -16.68
N GLU A 56 -10.36 11.25 -15.97
CA GLU A 56 -9.00 11.22 -16.52
C GLU A 56 -8.46 9.79 -16.73
N ILE A 57 -9.14 8.78 -16.17
CA ILE A 57 -8.69 7.38 -16.15
C ILE A 57 -9.85 6.46 -16.54
N ASP A 58 -9.59 5.51 -17.45
CA ASP A 58 -10.55 4.49 -17.89
C ASP A 58 -10.39 3.13 -17.16
N GLY A 59 -9.27 2.93 -16.47
CA GLY A 59 -8.98 1.68 -15.79
C GLY A 59 -7.85 1.75 -14.78
N LEU A 60 -7.86 0.82 -13.83
CA LEU A 60 -6.82 0.62 -12.82
C LEU A 60 -6.23 -0.79 -12.95
N ARG A 61 -4.92 -0.91 -12.77
CA ARG A 61 -4.26 -2.20 -12.53
C ARG A 61 -3.67 -2.18 -11.13
N VAL A 62 -4.08 -3.11 -10.29
CA VAL A 62 -3.62 -3.25 -8.90
C VAL A 62 -2.35 -4.08 -8.90
N ASP A 63 -1.28 -3.51 -8.37
CA ASP A 63 -0.03 -4.24 -8.21
C ASP A 63 -0.04 -5.08 -6.92
N HIS A 64 0.42 -6.33 -7.04
CA HIS A 64 0.62 -7.26 -5.94
C HIS A 64 -0.52 -7.31 -4.89
N PRO A 65 -1.77 -7.58 -5.31
CA PRO A 65 -2.90 -7.65 -4.39
C PRO A 65 -2.75 -8.75 -3.32
N ASP A 66 -2.00 -9.82 -3.61
CA ASP A 66 -1.74 -10.92 -2.67
C ASP A 66 -0.95 -10.48 -1.43
N GLY A 67 -0.28 -9.32 -1.50
CA GLY A 67 0.38 -8.70 -0.35
C GLY A 67 -0.57 -7.89 0.55
N LEU A 68 -1.88 -7.83 0.28
CA LEU A 68 -2.84 -7.14 1.12
C LEU A 68 -3.35 -8.04 2.25
N LEU A 69 -3.75 -7.44 3.37
CA LEU A 69 -4.36 -8.19 4.48
C LEU A 69 -5.71 -8.78 4.07
N ASP A 70 -6.55 -7.98 3.41
CA ASP A 70 -7.82 -8.40 2.82
C ASP A 70 -7.93 -7.85 1.38
N PRO A 71 -7.44 -8.60 0.38
CA PRO A 71 -7.50 -8.19 -1.02
C PRO A 71 -8.94 -8.04 -1.53
N ARG A 72 -9.90 -8.79 -0.98
CA ARG A 72 -11.30 -8.72 -1.40
C ARG A 72 -11.92 -7.40 -0.98
N ASP A 73 -11.78 -7.04 0.29
CA ASP A 73 -12.27 -5.76 0.82
C ASP A 73 -11.64 -4.57 0.08
N TYR A 74 -10.32 -4.63 -0.17
CA TYR A 74 -9.63 -3.60 -0.94
C TYR A 74 -10.20 -3.45 -2.37
N LEU A 75 -10.40 -4.56 -3.09
CA LEU A 75 -10.96 -4.53 -4.44
C LEU A 75 -12.42 -4.07 -4.46
N GLN A 76 -13.20 -4.41 -3.43
CA GLN A 76 -14.57 -3.94 -3.29
C GLN A 76 -14.62 -2.41 -3.10
N LYS A 77 -13.77 -1.86 -2.21
CA LYS A 77 -13.64 -0.40 -2.03
C LYS A 77 -13.29 0.30 -3.34
N LEU A 78 -12.36 -0.26 -4.13
CA LEU A 78 -12.03 0.31 -5.45
C LEU A 78 -13.21 0.23 -6.43
N ARG A 79 -13.96 -0.88 -6.45
CA ARG A 79 -15.16 -1.04 -7.30
C ARG A 79 -16.25 -0.05 -6.93
N ASP A 80 -16.48 0.19 -5.64
CA ASP A 80 -17.49 1.14 -5.17
C ASP A 80 -17.19 2.56 -5.63
N ILE A 81 -15.91 2.92 -5.70
CA ILE A 81 -15.47 4.26 -6.13
C ILE A 81 -15.37 4.36 -7.67
N PHE A 82 -15.13 3.24 -8.36
CA PHE A 82 -15.03 3.20 -9.82
C PHE A 82 -16.01 2.17 -10.44
N PRO A 83 -17.35 2.36 -10.31
CA PRO A 83 -18.34 1.33 -10.63
C PRO A 83 -18.26 0.81 -12.07
N CYS A 84 -18.07 1.71 -13.03
CA CYS A 84 -18.01 1.39 -14.46
C CYS A 84 -16.59 1.22 -15.00
N GLY A 85 -15.56 1.43 -14.17
CA GLY A 85 -14.17 1.37 -14.58
C GLY A 85 -13.64 -0.04 -14.74
N ARG A 86 -12.62 -0.21 -15.58
CA ARG A 86 -11.92 -1.50 -15.70
C ARG A 86 -10.95 -1.64 -14.52
N ILE A 87 -10.97 -2.77 -13.82
CA ILE A 87 -10.03 -3.07 -12.73
C ILE A 87 -9.36 -4.40 -13.05
N TYR A 88 -8.03 -4.38 -13.09
CA TYR A 88 -7.17 -5.54 -13.35
C TYR A 88 -6.30 -5.81 -12.13
N VAL A 89 -5.93 -7.07 -11.95
CA VAL A 89 -4.92 -7.52 -10.98
C VAL A 89 -3.75 -8.14 -11.75
#